data_AF-A0A1A8SP63-F1
#
_entry.id   AF-A0A1A8SP63-F1
#
_cell.length_a   1.000
_cell.length_b   1.000
_cell.length_c   1.000
_cell.angle_alpha   90.00
_cell.angle_beta   90.00
_cell.angle_gamma   90.00
#
_symmetry.space_group_name_H-M   'P 1'
#
loop_
_entity.id
_entity.type
_entity.pdbx_description
1 polymer ?
#
loop_
_entity_poly.entity_id
_entity_poly.type
_entity_poly.pdbx_seq_one_letter_code
_entity_poly.pdbx_strand_id
1 'polypeptide(L)'
;MSFRDLRNFTEMMRALGYHRLISMENFRTPNFALVSEILIWLVKRYDPHSDIPTDVDTESDRIFFIKAVAQFMATKAHIKLNTKRLYQADGYAVKEMLKITSMLYNAMKTKEMAQEDVVEEDNKFKFDLSSR
;
A
#
# COMPACT_ATOMS: atom_id res chain seq x y z
N MET A 1 -5.58 -3.21 -16.99
CA MET A 1 -5.45 -3.96 -15.71
C MET A 1 -6.60 -4.94 -15.61
N SER A 2 -6.39 -6.13 -15.03
CA SER A 2 -7.46 -7.15 -14.97
C SER A 2 -8.42 -6.83 -13.84
N PHE A 3 -9.72 -7.14 -13.97
CA PHE A 3 -10.72 -6.95 -12.89
C PHE A 3 -10.24 -7.52 -11.54
N ARG A 4 -9.53 -8.65 -11.58
CA ARG A 4 -8.94 -9.29 -10.41
C ARG A 4 -7.91 -8.40 -9.71
N ASP A 5 -7.06 -7.69 -10.46
CA ASP A 5 -6.00 -6.84 -9.87
C ASP A 5 -6.61 -5.70 -9.03
N LEU A 6 -7.67 -5.05 -9.51
CA LEU A 6 -8.29 -3.93 -8.78
C LEU A 6 -9.14 -4.40 -7.63
N ARG A 7 -9.87 -5.52 -7.77
CA ARG A 7 -10.54 -6.13 -6.63
C ARG A 7 -9.53 -6.47 -5.52
N ASN A 8 -8.41 -7.10 -5.88
CA ASN A 8 -7.37 -7.42 -4.90
C ASN A 8 -6.82 -6.15 -4.25
N PHE A 9 -6.48 -5.14 -5.05
CA PHE A 9 -6.01 -3.86 -4.58
C PHE A 9 -7.00 -3.20 -3.59
N THR A 10 -8.28 -3.15 -3.92
CA THR A 10 -9.31 -2.51 -3.07
C THR A 10 -9.49 -3.23 -1.74
N GLU A 11 -9.47 -4.56 -1.75
CA GLU A 11 -9.59 -5.36 -0.52
C GLU A 11 -8.35 -5.21 0.37
N MET A 12 -7.16 -5.20 -0.21
CA MET A 12 -5.91 -5.04 0.55
C MET A 12 -5.76 -3.63 1.12
N MET A 13 -6.15 -2.59 0.36
CA MET A 13 -6.17 -1.21 0.87
C MET A 13 -7.14 -1.05 2.04
N ARG A 14 -8.33 -1.67 1.96
CA ARG A 14 -9.29 -1.69 3.07
C ARG A 14 -8.69 -2.37 4.31
N ALA A 15 -8.09 -3.54 4.14
CA ALA A 15 -7.49 -4.30 5.24
C ALA A 15 -6.30 -3.56 5.88
N LEU A 16 -5.52 -2.81 5.09
CA LEU A 16 -4.43 -1.97 5.60
C LEU A 16 -4.92 -0.70 6.33
N GLY A 17 -6.22 -0.41 6.30
CA GLY A 17 -6.85 0.72 6.99
C GLY A 17 -6.96 2.00 6.18
N TYR A 18 -6.91 1.94 4.84
CA TYR A 18 -7.13 3.13 4.01
C TYR A 18 -8.58 3.61 4.13
N HIS A 19 -8.76 4.87 4.49
CA HIS A 19 -10.04 5.44 4.91
C HIS A 19 -11.04 5.67 3.77
N ARG A 20 -10.55 5.87 2.54
CA ARG A 20 -11.39 6.24 1.39
C ARG A 20 -11.80 4.99 0.61
N LEU A 21 -13.07 4.96 0.17
CA LEU A 21 -13.55 3.91 -0.73
C LEU A 21 -12.91 4.05 -2.11
N ILE A 22 -12.26 2.98 -2.56
CA ILE A 22 -11.71 2.85 -3.90
C ILE A 22 -12.67 2.00 -4.74
N SER A 23 -13.04 2.48 -5.92
CA SER A 23 -13.91 1.77 -6.86
C SER A 23 -13.27 1.59 -8.23
N MET A 24 -13.86 0.69 -9.03
CA MET A 24 -13.48 0.50 -10.43
C MET A 24 -13.61 1.78 -11.26
N GLU A 25 -14.64 2.59 -10.96
CA GLU A 25 -14.94 3.81 -11.71
C GLU A 25 -13.81 4.82 -11.61
N ASN A 26 -13.14 4.88 -10.46
CA ASN A 26 -12.10 5.87 -10.21
C ASN A 26 -10.88 5.74 -11.12
N PHE A 27 -10.73 4.62 -11.84
CA PHE A 27 -9.61 4.34 -12.74
C PHE A 27 -10.03 4.07 -14.19
N ARG A 28 -11.31 4.28 -14.55
CA ARG A 28 -11.77 4.21 -15.95
C ARG A 28 -11.23 5.38 -16.78
N THR A 29 -11.07 6.53 -16.14
CA THR A 29 -10.38 7.70 -16.68
C THR A 29 -9.20 8.04 -15.78
N PRO A 30 -8.17 8.75 -16.30
CA PRO A 30 -7.06 9.22 -15.49
C PRO A 30 -7.52 10.03 -14.28
N ASN A 31 -7.11 9.61 -13.08
CA ASN A 31 -7.44 10.26 -11.81
C ASN A 31 -6.17 10.44 -10.97
N PHE A 32 -5.37 11.44 -11.35
CA PHE A 32 -4.09 11.69 -10.70
C PHE A 32 -4.24 12.12 -9.23
N ALA A 33 -5.31 12.85 -8.89
CA ALA A 33 -5.59 13.25 -7.52
C ALA A 33 -5.74 12.03 -6.59
N LEU A 34 -6.51 11.03 -7.02
CA LEU A 34 -6.63 9.79 -6.23
C LEU A 34 -5.32 9.01 -6.18
N VAL A 35 -4.59 8.90 -7.28
CA VAL A 35 -3.31 8.16 -7.31
C VAL A 35 -2.28 8.80 -6.40
N SER A 36 -2.15 10.13 -6.43
CA SER A 36 -1.23 10.86 -5.54
C SER A 36 -1.62 10.71 -4.07
N GLU A 37 -2.90 10.85 -3.72
CA GLU A 37 -3.40 10.62 -2.36
C GLU A 37 -3.04 9.21 -1.86
N ILE A 38 -3.31 8.18 -2.67
CA ILE A 38 -3.00 6.79 -2.32
C ILE A 38 -1.48 6.58 -2.17
N LEU A 39 -0.67 7.11 -3.09
CA LEU A 39 0.79 6.96 -3.03
C LEU A 39 1.37 7.63 -1.78
N ILE A 40 0.88 8.83 -1.42
CA ILE A 40 1.27 9.51 -0.17
C ILE A 40 0.94 8.61 1.02
N TRP A 41 -0.29 8.08 1.06
CA TRP A 41 -0.72 7.22 2.14
C TRP A 41 0.13 5.94 2.25
N LEU A 42 0.42 5.28 1.13
CA LEU A 42 1.24 4.07 1.09
C LEU A 42 2.68 4.33 1.54
N VAL A 43 3.29 5.43 1.11
CA VAL A 43 4.64 5.81 1.52
C VAL A 43 4.68 6.14 3.01
N LYS A 44 3.71 6.88 3.53
CA LYS A 44 3.58 7.18 4.97
C LYS A 44 3.28 5.94 5.80
N ARG A 45 2.55 4.96 5.25
CA ARG A 45 2.28 3.68 5.91
C ARG A 45 3.55 2.83 6.03
N TYR A 46 4.44 2.93 5.05
CA TYR A 46 5.74 2.27 5.06
C TYR A 46 6.74 2.98 6.00
N ASP A 47 6.83 4.31 5.92
CA ASP A 47 7.68 5.14 6.76
C ASP A 47 6.93 6.44 7.14
N PRO A 48 6.46 6.58 8.40
CA PRO A 48 5.75 7.78 8.86
C PRO A 48 6.57 9.08 8.73
N HIS A 49 7.90 8.98 8.81
CA HIS A 49 8.84 10.10 8.76
C HIS A 49 9.31 10.43 7.35
N SER A 50 8.85 9.70 6.33
CA SER A 50 9.19 9.97 4.93
C SER A 50 8.86 11.41 4.54
N ASP A 51 9.82 12.09 3.92
CA ASP A 51 9.64 13.43 3.37
C ASP A 51 9.43 13.30 1.86
N ILE A 52 8.17 13.23 1.45
CA ILE A 52 7.77 13.20 0.04
C ILE A 52 7.00 14.47 -0.29
N PRO A 53 7.15 15.00 -1.52
CA PRO A 53 6.36 16.14 -1.98
C PRO A 53 4.87 15.81 -1.87
N THR A 54 4.06 16.80 -1.49
CA THR A 54 2.60 16.68 -1.46
C THR A 54 1.91 17.57 -2.49
N ASP A 55 2.61 18.56 -3.02
CA ASP A 55 2.11 19.44 -4.08
C ASP A 55 2.14 18.71 -5.43
N VAL A 56 1.02 18.79 -6.14
CA VAL A 56 0.77 18.13 -7.43
C VAL A 56 -0.08 19.02 -8.35
N ASP A 57 -0.09 20.33 -8.11
CA ASP A 57 -0.94 21.28 -8.82
C ASP A 57 -0.49 21.48 -10.27
N THR A 58 0.82 21.57 -10.51
CA THR A 58 1.38 21.69 -11.86
C THR A 58 1.88 20.36 -12.41
N GLU A 59 2.00 20.25 -13.75
CA GLU A 59 2.61 19.08 -14.39
C GLU A 59 4.04 18.83 -13.89
N SER A 60 4.83 19.89 -13.66
CA SER A 60 6.19 19.76 -13.15
C SER A 60 6.20 19.14 -11.75
N ASP A 61 5.29 19.58 -10.88
CA ASP A 61 5.17 19.06 -9.51
C ASP A 61 4.73 17.60 -9.51
N ARG A 62 3.78 17.24 -10.39
CA ARG A 62 3.37 15.83 -10.57
C ARG A 62 4.52 14.95 -11.03
N ILE A 63 5.33 15.40 -11.98
CA ILE A 63 6.50 14.65 -12.46
C ILE A 63 7.51 14.49 -11.32
N PHE A 64 7.77 15.55 -10.57
CA PHE A 64 8.67 15.53 -9.42
C PHE A 64 8.17 14.57 -8.33
N PHE A 65 6.89 14.66 -7.97
CA PHE A 65 6.21 13.77 -7.03
C PHE A 65 6.38 12.28 -7.42
N ILE A 66 6.05 11.93 -8.66
CA ILE A 66 6.17 10.54 -9.13
C ILE A 66 7.61 10.04 -9.08
N LYS A 67 8.59 10.87 -9.42
CA LYS A 67 10.01 10.53 -9.32
C LYS A 67 10.44 10.32 -7.87
N ALA A 68 10.02 11.19 -6.96
CA ALA A 68 10.32 11.08 -5.53
C ALA A 68 9.75 9.78 -4.93
N VAL A 69 8.48 9.47 -5.20
CA VAL A 69 7.84 8.22 -4.77
C VAL A 69 8.57 6.99 -5.33
N ALA A 70 8.88 6.98 -6.62
CA ALA A 70 9.58 5.86 -7.24
C ALA A 70 10.98 5.66 -6.67
N GLN A 71 11.71 6.76 -6.43
CA GLN A 71 13.03 6.73 -5.82
C GLN A 71 12.98 6.22 -4.37
N PHE A 72 12.02 6.71 -3.58
CA PHE A 72 11.80 6.26 -2.22
C PHE A 72 11.55 4.75 -2.16
N MET A 73 10.61 4.25 -2.97
CA MET A 73 10.26 2.83 -2.99
C MET A 73 11.40 1.95 -3.51
N ALA A 74 12.19 2.43 -4.47
CA ALA A 74 13.34 1.69 -4.97
C ALA A 74 14.48 1.60 -3.94
N THR A 75 14.72 2.65 -3.15
CA THR A 75 15.84 2.71 -2.21
C THR A 75 15.53 2.14 -0.84
N LYS A 76 14.31 2.34 -0.33
CA LYS A 76 13.91 1.91 1.01
C LYS A 76 13.25 0.54 0.99
N ALA A 77 12.35 0.30 0.04
CA ALA A 77 11.58 -0.93 -0.04
C ALA A 77 12.07 -1.91 -1.12
N HIS A 78 13.09 -1.55 -1.90
CA HIS A 78 13.58 -2.32 -3.04
C HIS A 78 12.50 -2.66 -4.10
N ILE A 79 11.47 -1.80 -4.23
CA ILE A 79 10.38 -1.95 -5.19
C ILE A 79 10.60 -1.01 -6.38
N LYS A 80 10.78 -1.59 -7.57
CA LYS A 80 10.86 -0.82 -8.82
C LYS A 80 9.46 -0.54 -9.39
N LEU A 81 9.13 0.75 -9.48
CA LEU A 81 7.86 1.24 -10.02
C LEU A 81 8.03 1.81 -11.43
N ASN A 82 7.02 1.63 -12.27
CA ASN A 82 6.95 2.30 -13.56
C ASN A 82 6.32 3.69 -13.42
N THR A 83 7.14 4.73 -13.48
CA THR A 83 6.73 6.13 -13.31
C THR A 83 5.71 6.58 -14.36
N LYS A 84 5.85 6.14 -15.61
CA LYS A 84 4.90 6.46 -16.70
C LYS A 84 3.50 5.93 -16.37
N ARG A 85 3.38 4.70 -15.87
CA ARG A 85 2.09 4.10 -15.50
C ARG A 85 1.47 4.78 -14.29
N LEU A 86 2.28 5.17 -13.31
CA LEU A 86 1.76 5.96 -12.17
C LEU A 86 1.24 7.32 -12.64
N TYR A 87 1.97 8.00 -13.52
CA TYR A 87 1.56 9.31 -14.05
C TYR A 87 0.31 9.25 -14.94
N GLN A 88 0.13 8.16 -15.71
CA GLN A 88 -1.11 7.92 -16.48
C GLN A 88 -2.36 7.87 -15.60
N ALA A 89 -2.20 7.51 -14.32
CA ALA A 89 -3.23 7.55 -13.29
C ALA A 89 -4.54 6.82 -13.63
N ASP A 90 -4.46 5.79 -14.47
CA ASP A 90 -5.57 4.94 -14.86
C ASP A 90 -5.39 3.52 -14.27
N GLY A 91 -6.07 2.53 -14.83
CA GLY A 91 -5.91 1.13 -14.40
C GLY A 91 -4.46 0.61 -14.43
N TYR A 92 -3.53 1.18 -15.21
CA TYR A 92 -2.13 0.78 -15.16
C TYR A 92 -1.41 1.29 -13.90
N ALA A 93 -1.82 2.43 -13.34
CA ALA A 93 -1.31 2.91 -12.06
C ALA A 93 -1.64 1.94 -10.92
N VAL A 94 -2.83 1.33 -10.95
CA VAL A 94 -3.26 0.31 -9.98
C VAL A 94 -2.27 -0.85 -9.92
N LYS A 95 -1.74 -1.31 -11.06
CA LYS A 95 -0.75 -2.40 -11.07
C LYS A 95 0.54 -2.04 -10.34
N GLU A 96 0.96 -0.78 -10.45
CA GLU A 96 2.17 -0.30 -9.79
C GLU A 96 1.93 -0.08 -8.29
N MET A 97 0.79 0.51 -7.90
CA MET A 97 0.40 0.66 -6.49
C MET A 97 0.17 -0.69 -5.80
N LEU A 98 -0.31 -1.70 -6.53
CA LEU A 98 -0.52 -3.05 -6.01
C LEU A 98 0.78 -3.71 -5.57
N LYS A 99 1.93 -3.40 -6.20
CA LYS A 99 3.25 -3.90 -5.75
C LYS A 99 3.56 -3.47 -4.33
N ILE A 100 3.34 -2.19 -4.02
CA ILE A 100 3.56 -1.60 -2.70
C ILE A 100 2.57 -2.20 -1.69
N THR A 101 1.29 -2.17 -2.07
CA THR A 101 0.18 -2.66 -1.25
C THR A 101 0.36 -4.12 -0.87
N SER A 102 0.83 -4.95 -1.80
CA SER A 102 1.03 -6.38 -1.58
C SER A 102 2.13 -6.65 -0.57
N MET A 103 3.24 -5.92 -0.65
CA MET A 103 4.31 -6.03 0.33
C MET A 103 3.83 -5.61 1.73
N LEU A 104 3.16 -4.46 1.85
CA LEU A 104 2.64 -3.99 3.14
C LEU A 104 1.61 -4.95 3.74
N TYR A 105 0.69 -5.46 2.92
CA TYR A 105 -0.33 -6.39 3.36
C TYR A 105 0.24 -7.73 3.81
N ASN A 106 1.23 -8.26 3.09
CA ASN A 106 1.91 -9.49 3.49
C ASN A 106 2.66 -9.30 4.82
N ALA A 107 3.34 -8.15 5.00
CA ALA A 107 4.00 -7.83 6.26
C ALA A 107 3.02 -7.74 7.44
N MET A 108 1.83 -7.16 7.21
CA MET A 108 0.75 -7.12 8.21
C MET A 108 0.28 -8.52 8.59
N LYS A 109 -0.01 -9.37 7.60
CA LYS A 109 -0.44 -10.76 7.86
C LYS A 109 0.58 -11.60 8.61
N THR A 110 1.86 -11.47 8.27
CA THR A 110 2.92 -12.18 9.00
C THR A 110 2.97 -11.76 10.47
N LYS A 111 2.73 -10.48 10.77
CA LYS A 111 2.65 -9.98 12.14
C LYS A 111 1.44 -10.53 12.89
N GLU A 112 0.27 -10.61 12.23
CA GLU A 112 -0.95 -11.18 12.81
C GLU A 112 -0.76 -12.66 13.19
N MET A 113 -0.23 -13.47 12.27
CA MET A 113 0.04 -14.90 12.52
C MET A 113 1.03 -15.10 13.68
N ALA A 114 2.13 -14.34 13.70
CA ALA A 114 3.10 -14.43 14.79
C ALA A 114 2.51 -14.04 16.15
N GLN A 115 1.49 -13.17 16.17
CA GLN A 115 0.80 -12.78 17.40
C GLN A 115 -0.20 -13.86 17.85
N GLU A 116 -0.87 -14.55 16.92
CA GLU A 116 -1.74 -15.68 17.21
C GLU A 116 -0.96 -16.87 17.82
N ASP A 117 0.20 -17.21 17.24
CA ASP A 117 1.06 -18.30 17.74
C ASP A 117 1.50 -18.07 19.20
N VAL A 118 1.85 -16.83 19.56
CA VAL A 118 2.25 -16.46 20.94
C VAL A 118 1.08 -16.60 21.92
N VAL A 119 -0.14 -16.25 21.51
CA VAL A 119 -1.34 -16.36 22.36
C VAL A 119 -1.75 -17.82 22.55
N GLU A 120 -1.60 -18.68 21.54
CA GLU A 120 -1.83 -20.12 21.67
C GLU A 120 -0.81 -20.78 22.61
N GLU A 121 0.48 -20.45 22.51
CA GLU A 121 1.49 -20.96 23.43
C GLU A 121 1.23 -20.51 24.87
N ASP A 122 0.97 -19.22 25.13
CA ASP A 122 0.67 -18.71 26.47
C ASP A 122 -0.57 -19.36 27.11
N ASN A 123 -1.61 -19.63 26.32
CA ASN A 123 -2.80 -20.34 26.80
C ASN A 123 -2.52 -21.81 27.10
N LYS A 124 -1.69 -22.48 26.30
CA LYS A 124 -1.24 -23.85 26.55
C LYS A 124 -0.40 -23.96 27.82
N PHE A 125 0.55 -23.04 28.01
CA PHE A 125 1.36 -22.97 29.23
C PHE A 125 0.52 -22.76 30.49
N LYS A 126 -0.51 -21.91 30.45
CA LYS A 126 -1.43 -21.70 31.59
C LYS A 126 -2.27 -22.93 31.93
N PHE A 127 -2.68 -23.71 30.93
CA PHE A 127 -3.49 -24.90 31.14
C PHE A 127 -2.72 -26.02 31.87
N ASP A 128 -1.44 -26.22 31.52
CA ASP A 128 -0.58 -27.23 32.16
C ASP A 128 -0.19 -26.88 33.61
N LEU A 129 -0.17 -25.60 33.98
CA LEU A 129 0.11 -25.15 35.35
C LEU A 129 -1.09 -25.32 36.31
N SER A 130 -2.32 -25.33 35.78
CA SER A 130 -3.55 -25.47 36.58
C SER A 130 -3.90 -26.92 36.93
N SER A 131 -3.15 -27.90 36.41
CA SER A 131 -3.46 -29.33 36.50
C SER A 131 -2.55 -30.10 37.50
N ARG A 132 -1.89 -29.40 38.43
CA ARG A 132 -1.14 -29.98 39.55
C ARG A 132 -1.67 -29.55 40.91
#